data_AF-A0A178E7Z8-F1
#
_entry.id   AF-A0A178E7Z8-F1
#
_cell.length_a   1.000
_cell.length_b   1.000
_cell.length_c   1.000
_cell.angle_alpha   90.00
_cell.angle_beta   90.00
_cell.angle_gamma   90.00
#
_symmetry.space_group_name_H-M   'P 1'
#
loop_
_entity.id
_entity.type
_entity.pdbx_description
1 polymer ?
#
loop_
_entity_poly.entity_id
_entity_poly.type
_entity_poly.pdbx_seq_one_letter_code
_entity_poly.pdbx_strand_id
1 'polypeptide(L)'
;MFRSLLLLVFTLLQAIVLALPRTGELNPFPCVGGSIYFSAHAVDNLLFYNPDLFHDLFVFKCVTVFVFASSDHGKIGNFSLSMESGLEAALGWMTGATTDTPIGQKTVIRIGEKGLMNFALFGIPNVQILYLRLPDGGHSGQGYRAHNMESLKKLYTGEIKSITAFDGSATYTLDHVKEIIAVILEGRRANDIRVLNHKAIPPRNELDANADHSDHIISAKIVLDVVKSENITSNVTT
;
A
#
# COMPACT_ATOMS: atom_id res chain seq x y z
N MET A 1 -22.28 -77.07 -2.10
CA MET A 1 -21.89 -77.24 -3.51
C MET A 1 -22.11 -75.90 -4.22
N PHE A 2 -21.05 -75.36 -4.84
CA PHE A 2 -20.99 -74.22 -5.80
C PHE A 2 -21.47 -72.83 -5.32
N ARG A 3 -20.57 -71.88 -4.99
CA ARG A 3 -19.66 -71.06 -5.82
C ARG A 3 -20.35 -69.87 -6.52
N SER A 4 -19.93 -68.67 -6.10
CA SER A 4 -19.76 -67.42 -6.87
C SER A 4 -21.01 -66.70 -7.38
N LEU A 5 -21.23 -65.46 -6.90
CA LEU A 5 -21.15 -64.22 -7.70
C LEU A 5 -21.79 -63.04 -6.92
N LEU A 6 -21.00 -62.22 -6.23
CA LEU A 6 -21.07 -60.74 -6.31
C LEU A 6 -19.98 -60.12 -5.44
N LEU A 7 -18.85 -59.87 -6.10
CA LEU A 7 -17.76 -59.05 -5.64
C LEU A 7 -18.11 -57.56 -5.90
N LEU A 8 -17.61 -56.67 -5.03
CA LEU A 8 -17.41 -55.23 -5.24
C LEU A 8 -18.66 -54.33 -5.35
N VAL A 9 -19.10 -53.79 -4.19
CA VAL A 9 -19.62 -52.41 -4.12
C VAL A 9 -19.05 -51.75 -2.86
N PHE A 10 -17.76 -51.43 -2.90
CA PHE A 10 -17.09 -50.64 -1.86
C PHE A 10 -16.07 -49.72 -2.53
N THR A 11 -16.55 -48.73 -3.29
CA THR A 11 -15.70 -47.62 -3.74
C THR A 11 -16.53 -46.44 -4.21
N LEU A 12 -16.07 -45.25 -3.81
CA LEU A 12 -16.42 -43.91 -4.30
C LEU A 12 -17.74 -43.29 -3.81
N LEU A 13 -17.76 -42.91 -2.52
CA LEU A 13 -18.29 -41.59 -2.18
C LEU A 13 -17.21 -40.57 -2.58
N GLN A 14 -17.13 -40.25 -3.87
CA GLN A 14 -16.30 -39.13 -4.33
C GLN A 14 -16.97 -37.86 -3.82
N ALA A 15 -16.30 -37.21 -2.87
CA ALA A 15 -16.57 -35.84 -2.49
C ALA A 15 -16.42 -34.96 -3.74
N ILE A 16 -17.53 -34.71 -4.43
CA ILE A 16 -17.64 -33.58 -5.34
C ILE A 16 -17.71 -32.35 -4.44
N VAL A 17 -16.56 -31.90 -3.98
CA VAL A 17 -16.38 -30.50 -3.59
C VAL A 17 -16.53 -29.74 -4.89
N LEU A 18 -17.76 -29.28 -5.16
CA LEU A 18 -17.97 -28.22 -6.14
C LEU A 18 -17.08 -27.06 -5.67
N ALA A 19 -15.94 -26.89 -6.34
CA ALA A 19 -15.24 -25.62 -6.36
C ALA A 19 -16.20 -24.63 -7.02
N LEU A 20 -17.09 -24.06 -6.19
CA LEU A 20 -17.81 -22.87 -6.56
C LEU A 20 -16.74 -21.88 -7.04
N PRO A 21 -16.87 -21.29 -8.24
CA PRO A 21 -15.97 -20.22 -8.62
C PRO A 21 -16.07 -19.18 -7.50
N ARG A 22 -14.94 -18.87 -6.86
CA ARG A 22 -14.82 -17.66 -6.04
C ARG A 22 -15.39 -16.56 -6.93
N THR A 23 -16.51 -15.97 -6.51
CA THR A 23 -17.09 -14.79 -7.16
C THR A 23 -15.93 -13.87 -7.49
N GLY A 24 -15.68 -13.64 -8.79
CA GLY A 24 -14.49 -12.94 -9.24
C GLY A 24 -14.35 -11.66 -8.43
N GLU A 25 -13.35 -11.62 -7.54
CA GLU A 25 -12.97 -10.39 -6.89
C GLU A 25 -12.61 -9.46 -8.03
N LEU A 26 -13.39 -8.39 -8.19
CA LEU A 26 -13.03 -7.31 -9.10
C LEU A 26 -11.59 -6.95 -8.77
N ASN A 27 -10.70 -7.06 -9.75
CA ASN A 27 -9.30 -6.69 -9.56
C ASN A 27 -9.29 -5.26 -9.01
N PRO A 28 -8.81 -5.03 -7.77
CA PRO A 28 -8.85 -3.71 -7.16
C PRO A 28 -7.96 -2.70 -7.88
N PHE A 29 -7.14 -3.19 -8.81
CA PHE A 29 -6.20 -2.42 -9.61
C PHE A 29 -6.73 -2.19 -11.02
N PRO A 30 -6.68 -0.94 -11.54
CA PRO A 30 -7.27 -0.62 -12.83
C PRO A 30 -6.47 -1.16 -14.02
N CYS A 31 -5.19 -1.50 -13.83
CA CYS A 31 -4.31 -2.03 -14.87
C CYS A 31 -3.13 -2.80 -14.27
N VAL A 32 -2.30 -3.41 -15.12
CA VAL A 32 -1.08 -4.18 -14.77
C VAL A 32 0.16 -3.57 -15.43
N GLY A 33 1.36 -3.89 -14.96
CA GLY A 33 2.62 -3.31 -15.46
C GLY A 33 2.82 -1.88 -14.97
N GLY A 34 3.71 -1.13 -15.65
CA GLY A 34 4.03 0.25 -15.31
C GLY A 34 4.78 0.35 -13.98
N SER A 35 4.36 1.28 -13.11
CA SER A 35 5.12 1.66 -11.92
C SER A 35 4.26 1.69 -10.65
N ILE A 36 4.86 1.37 -9.51
CA ILE A 36 4.29 1.61 -8.19
C ILE A 36 5.27 2.48 -7.40
N TYR A 37 4.74 3.53 -6.77
CA TYR A 37 5.50 4.44 -5.91
C TYR A 37 5.04 4.28 -4.47
N PHE A 38 5.90 3.73 -3.62
CA PHE A 38 5.66 3.58 -2.20
C PHE A 38 6.24 4.78 -1.44
N SER A 39 5.39 5.70 -1.00
CA SER A 39 5.80 6.86 -0.22
C SER A 39 5.42 6.73 1.26
N ALA A 40 6.25 7.29 2.14
CA ALA A 40 5.88 7.38 3.55
C ALA A 40 4.71 8.34 3.73
N HIS A 41 4.81 9.52 3.11
CA HIS A 41 3.92 10.65 3.25
C HIS A 41 3.38 11.09 1.90
N ALA A 42 2.33 11.92 1.89
CA ALA A 42 1.70 12.37 0.65
C ALA A 42 2.66 13.21 -0.21
N VAL A 43 3.45 14.08 0.43
CA VAL A 43 4.34 15.05 -0.24
C VAL A 43 5.56 14.42 -0.89
N ASP A 44 6.00 13.25 -0.43
CA ASP A 44 7.21 12.57 -0.92
C ASP A 44 7.16 12.29 -2.42
N ASN A 45 5.97 12.01 -2.95
CA ASN A 45 5.75 11.79 -4.37
C ASN A 45 6.14 13.00 -5.21
N LEU A 46 5.96 14.20 -4.67
CA LEU A 46 6.30 15.43 -5.34
C LEU A 46 7.78 15.77 -5.21
N LEU A 47 8.37 15.50 -4.04
CA LEU A 47 9.74 15.92 -3.71
C LEU A 47 10.82 14.92 -4.11
N PHE A 48 10.57 13.62 -3.98
CA PHE A 48 11.61 12.59 -4.10
C PHE A 48 11.43 11.72 -5.35
N TYR A 49 10.21 11.59 -5.88
CA TYR A 49 9.94 10.76 -7.05
C TYR A 49 9.85 11.52 -8.37
N ASN A 50 9.81 12.85 -8.36
CA ASN A 50 9.94 13.64 -9.59
C ASN A 50 11.42 13.78 -9.99
N PRO A 51 11.74 13.77 -11.30
CA PRO A 51 10.81 13.88 -12.44
C PRO A 51 10.23 12.55 -12.95
N ASP A 52 10.63 11.40 -12.39
CA ASP A 52 10.23 10.09 -12.91
C ASP A 52 8.74 9.83 -12.79
N LEU A 53 8.10 10.21 -11.67
CA LEU A 53 6.65 10.12 -11.51
C LEU A 53 5.93 10.93 -12.58
N PHE A 54 6.32 12.19 -12.78
CA PHE A 54 5.74 13.02 -13.85
C PHE A 54 5.94 12.41 -15.23
N HIS A 55 7.13 11.88 -15.53
CA HIS A 55 7.40 11.21 -16.80
C HIS A 55 6.48 9.99 -17.00
N ASP A 56 6.36 9.12 -16.00
CA ASP A 56 5.54 7.91 -16.07
C ASP A 56 4.05 8.23 -16.29
N LEU A 57 3.55 9.30 -15.66
CA LEU A 57 2.20 9.81 -15.89
C LEU A 57 2.05 10.38 -17.32
N PHE A 58 3.02 11.16 -17.78
CA PHE A 58 3.02 11.80 -19.10
C PHE A 58 3.01 10.79 -20.25
N VAL A 59 3.71 9.66 -20.10
CA VAL A 59 3.72 8.58 -21.10
C VAL A 59 2.62 7.54 -20.86
N PHE A 60 1.63 7.84 -20.01
CA PHE A 60 0.46 7.01 -19.74
C PHE A 60 0.79 5.60 -19.24
N LYS A 61 1.86 5.43 -18.44
CA LYS A 61 2.09 4.15 -17.73
C LYS A 61 0.94 3.87 -16.77
N CYS A 62 0.75 2.59 -16.45
CA CYS A 62 -0.09 2.22 -15.31
C CYS A 62 0.63 2.60 -14.01
N VAL A 63 0.11 3.58 -13.26
CA VAL A 63 0.75 4.13 -12.06
C VAL A 63 -0.12 3.89 -10.83
N THR A 64 0.51 3.38 -9.77
CA THR A 64 -0.09 3.34 -8.44
C THR A 64 0.80 4.07 -7.46
N VAL A 65 0.24 5.04 -6.75
CA VAL A 65 0.90 5.68 -5.62
C VAL A 65 0.35 5.05 -4.35
N PHE A 66 1.22 4.54 -3.47
CA PHE A 66 0.85 3.99 -2.17
C PHE A 66 1.45 4.85 -1.08
N VAL A 67 0.60 5.39 -0.21
CA VAL A 67 1.00 6.28 0.89
C VAL A 67 0.78 5.58 2.23
N PHE A 68 1.85 5.42 3.01
CA PHE A 68 1.78 4.74 4.30
C PHE A 68 1.10 5.57 5.39
N ALA A 69 1.54 6.82 5.57
CA ALA A 69 1.22 7.65 6.73
C ALA A 69 0.53 8.97 6.36
N SER A 70 -0.17 9.53 7.34
CA SER A 70 -1.07 10.69 7.28
C SER A 70 -0.40 12.05 7.12
N SER A 71 0.93 12.14 7.29
CA SER A 71 1.71 13.39 7.29
C SER A 71 1.27 14.40 8.36
N ASP A 72 0.62 13.95 9.43
CA ASP A 72 -0.09 14.85 10.33
C ASP A 72 0.78 15.57 11.36
N HIS A 73 2.00 15.07 11.60
CA HIS A 73 2.88 15.57 12.66
C HIS A 73 2.18 15.72 14.03
N GLY A 74 1.24 14.82 14.35
CA GLY A 74 0.43 14.84 15.57
C GLY A 74 -0.75 15.82 15.55
N LYS A 75 -1.05 16.46 14.42
CA LYS A 75 -2.23 17.31 14.25
C LYS A 75 -3.46 16.44 14.02
N ILE A 76 -4.49 16.65 14.82
CA ILE A 76 -5.77 15.94 14.68
C ILE A 76 -6.74 16.71 13.76
N GLY A 77 -7.83 16.05 13.37
CA GLY A 77 -8.88 16.64 12.54
C GLY A 77 -8.59 16.50 11.05
N ASN A 78 -8.88 17.54 10.27
CA ASN A 78 -8.85 17.45 8.81
C ASN A 78 -7.47 17.66 8.17
N PHE A 79 -6.40 17.81 8.98
CA PHE A 79 -5.08 18.11 8.45
C PHE A 79 -4.56 16.99 7.53
N SER A 80 -4.62 15.74 7.95
CA SER A 80 -4.22 14.59 7.12
C SER A 80 -5.01 14.50 5.82
N LEU A 81 -6.33 14.74 5.88
CA LEU A 81 -7.18 14.75 4.69
C LEU A 81 -6.80 15.88 3.72
N SER A 82 -6.33 17.02 4.23
CA SER A 82 -5.82 18.11 3.38
C SER A 82 -4.52 17.74 2.66
N MET A 83 -3.67 16.91 3.28
CA MET A 83 -2.45 16.39 2.66
C MET A 83 -2.78 15.38 1.54
N GLU A 84 -3.77 14.50 1.76
CA GLU A 84 -4.30 13.62 0.69
C GLU A 84 -4.83 14.45 -0.49
N SER A 85 -5.71 15.43 -0.23
CA SER A 85 -6.25 16.32 -1.26
C SER A 85 -5.17 17.07 -2.05
N GLY A 86 -4.07 17.45 -1.40
CA GLY A 86 -2.93 18.09 -2.05
C GLY A 86 -2.24 17.17 -3.07
N LEU A 87 -2.00 15.91 -2.70
CA LEU A 87 -1.43 14.91 -3.61
C LEU A 87 -2.40 14.58 -4.76
N GLU A 88 -3.69 14.46 -4.46
CA GLU A 88 -4.75 14.21 -5.46
C GLU A 88 -4.78 15.32 -6.51
N ALA A 89 -4.78 16.59 -6.07
CA ALA A 89 -4.74 17.74 -6.97
C ALA A 89 -3.44 17.79 -7.79
N ALA A 90 -2.29 17.48 -7.18
CA ALA A 90 -1.02 17.45 -7.90
C ALA A 90 -1.00 16.37 -8.98
N LEU A 91 -1.49 15.16 -8.71
CA LEU A 91 -1.60 14.10 -9.70
C LEU A 91 -2.64 14.43 -10.78
N GLY A 92 -3.75 15.07 -10.42
CA GLY A 92 -4.72 15.60 -11.40
C GLY A 92 -4.05 16.59 -12.37
N TRP A 93 -3.23 17.50 -11.85
CA TRP A 93 -2.47 18.43 -12.69
C TRP A 93 -1.44 17.72 -13.58
N MET A 94 -0.65 16.80 -13.01
CA MET A 94 0.41 16.07 -13.73
C MET A 94 -0.12 15.15 -14.84
N THR A 95 -1.36 14.67 -14.71
CA THR A 95 -2.04 13.82 -15.71
C THR A 95 -2.84 14.61 -16.74
N GLY A 96 -2.95 15.94 -16.58
CA GLY A 96 -3.80 16.77 -17.43
C GLY A 96 -5.30 16.51 -17.24
N ALA A 97 -5.70 15.93 -16.10
CA ALA A 97 -7.11 15.76 -15.76
C ALA A 97 -7.83 17.11 -15.73
N THR A 98 -9.14 17.11 -16.03
CA THR A 98 -9.95 18.33 -16.08
C THR A 98 -9.88 19.11 -14.77
N THR A 99 -10.00 20.43 -14.83
CA THR A 99 -10.12 21.30 -13.64
C THR A 99 -11.50 21.20 -12.98
N ASP A 100 -12.42 20.42 -13.54
CA ASP A 100 -13.76 20.22 -12.98
C ASP A 100 -13.69 19.51 -11.64
N THR A 101 -14.44 20.02 -10.66
CA THR A 101 -14.49 19.46 -9.32
C THR A 101 -15.76 18.64 -9.13
N PRO A 102 -15.69 17.44 -8.51
CA PRO A 102 -14.48 16.80 -8.01
C PRO A 102 -13.62 16.17 -9.14
N ILE A 103 -12.29 16.22 -8.99
CA ILE A 103 -11.33 15.69 -9.99
C ILE A 103 -11.24 14.15 -9.99
N GLY A 104 -11.89 13.49 -9.04
CA GLY A 104 -11.84 12.05 -8.84
C GLY A 104 -12.75 11.61 -7.70
N GLN A 105 -12.63 10.34 -7.31
CA GLN A 105 -13.48 9.72 -6.31
C GLN A 105 -12.68 8.90 -5.30
N LYS A 106 -13.02 9.06 -4.01
CA LYS A 106 -12.57 8.21 -2.92
C LYS A 106 -13.51 7.03 -2.72
N THR A 107 -12.95 5.83 -2.63
CA THR A 107 -13.67 4.57 -2.36
C THR A 107 -12.86 3.71 -1.43
N VAL A 108 -13.50 2.84 -0.65
CA VAL A 108 -12.78 1.81 0.10
C VAL A 108 -12.70 0.56 -0.77
N ILE A 109 -11.48 0.11 -1.07
CA ILE A 109 -11.23 -1.16 -1.78
C ILE A 109 -10.68 -2.20 -0.80
N ARG A 110 -10.96 -3.49 -1.05
CA ARG A 110 -10.37 -4.56 -0.26
C ARG A 110 -9.02 -4.97 -0.84
N ILE A 111 -8.01 -4.99 0.01
CA ILE A 111 -6.67 -5.53 -0.28
C ILE A 111 -6.39 -6.58 0.81
N GLY A 112 -6.47 -7.85 0.43
CA GLY A 112 -6.52 -8.95 1.40
C GLY A 112 -7.68 -8.76 2.39
N GLU A 113 -7.39 -8.91 3.68
CA GLU A 113 -8.40 -8.79 4.73
C GLU A 113 -8.72 -7.33 5.12
N LYS A 114 -8.04 -6.32 4.56
CA LYS A 114 -8.18 -4.92 4.99
C LYS A 114 -8.85 -4.06 3.93
N GLY A 115 -9.60 -3.06 4.39
CA GLY A 115 -10.14 -2.00 3.53
C GLY A 115 -9.15 -0.85 3.49
N LEU A 116 -8.72 -0.44 2.29
CA LEU A 116 -7.86 0.71 2.08
C LEU A 116 -8.63 1.81 1.39
N MET A 117 -8.27 3.06 1.72
CA MET A 117 -8.79 4.20 0.98
C MET A 117 -8.09 4.27 -0.38
N ASN A 118 -8.89 4.19 -1.44
CA ASN A 118 -8.48 4.35 -2.83
C ASN A 118 -9.00 5.68 -3.37
N PHE A 119 -8.17 6.36 -4.14
CA PHE A 119 -8.55 7.51 -4.94
C PHE A 119 -8.29 7.22 -6.43
N ALA A 120 -9.35 7.33 -7.23
CA ALA A 120 -9.29 7.22 -8.68
C ALA A 120 -9.57 8.58 -9.33
N LEU A 121 -8.73 8.98 -10.28
CA LEU A 121 -8.91 10.20 -11.07
C LEU A 121 -9.94 9.98 -12.17
N PHE A 122 -10.85 10.94 -12.36
CA PHE A 122 -11.81 10.86 -13.45
C PHE A 122 -11.12 11.07 -14.81
N GLY A 123 -11.51 10.25 -15.79
CA GLY A 123 -10.92 10.28 -17.13
C GLY A 123 -9.50 9.71 -17.23
N ILE A 124 -8.84 9.39 -16.11
CA ILE A 124 -7.48 8.84 -16.07
C ILE A 124 -7.51 7.44 -15.43
N PRO A 125 -7.96 6.41 -16.16
CA PRO A 125 -8.19 5.08 -15.58
C PRO A 125 -6.89 4.37 -15.19
N ASN A 126 -5.73 4.77 -15.72
CA ASN A 126 -4.44 4.13 -15.48
C ASN A 126 -3.71 4.62 -14.22
N VAL A 127 -4.32 5.52 -13.41
CA VAL A 127 -3.70 6.12 -12.23
C VAL A 127 -4.60 5.93 -11.01
N GLN A 128 -4.02 5.48 -9.90
CA GLN A 128 -4.70 5.36 -8.62
C GLN A 128 -3.79 5.71 -7.45
N ILE A 129 -4.38 6.16 -6.35
CA ILE A 129 -3.69 6.39 -5.08
C ILE A 129 -4.30 5.49 -4.01
N LEU A 130 -3.48 4.80 -3.25
CA LEU A 130 -3.87 3.96 -2.13
C LEU A 130 -3.30 4.57 -0.84
N TYR A 131 -4.16 4.76 0.16
CA TYR A 131 -3.78 5.29 1.47
C TYR A 131 -3.99 4.22 2.54
N LEU A 132 -2.91 3.90 3.24
CA LEU A 132 -2.95 3.04 4.42
C LEU A 132 -3.36 3.80 5.69
N ARG A 133 -3.11 5.12 5.70
CA ARG A 133 -3.53 6.09 6.74
C ARG A 133 -2.96 5.79 8.13
N LEU A 134 -1.75 5.26 8.20
CA LEU A 134 -1.06 5.14 9.49
C LEU A 134 -0.77 6.53 10.08
N PRO A 135 -0.71 6.66 11.41
CA PRO A 135 -0.18 7.85 12.06
C PRO A 135 1.23 8.19 11.59
N ASP A 136 1.55 9.48 11.55
CA ASP A 136 2.91 9.96 11.34
C ASP A 136 3.82 9.47 12.47
N GLY A 137 4.96 8.86 12.14
CA GLY A 137 5.91 8.34 13.10
C GLY A 137 6.82 9.42 13.72
N GLY A 138 6.83 10.61 13.16
CA GLY A 138 7.79 11.66 13.47
C GLY A 138 9.22 11.29 13.06
N HIS A 139 10.11 12.28 13.13
CA HIS A 139 11.47 12.17 12.59
C HIS A 139 12.18 10.86 12.96
N SER A 140 12.23 10.54 14.26
CA SER A 140 12.92 9.36 14.78
C SER A 140 12.04 8.13 14.97
N GLY A 141 10.75 8.20 14.59
CA GLY A 141 9.78 7.13 14.78
C GLY A 141 9.25 7.04 16.20
N GLN A 142 9.34 8.13 16.96
CA GLN A 142 8.84 8.25 18.32
C GLN A 142 7.31 8.22 18.42
N GLY A 143 6.62 8.61 17.35
CA GLY A 143 5.18 8.80 17.27
C GLY A 143 4.71 10.07 18.01
N TYR A 144 3.45 10.43 17.79
CA TYR A 144 2.83 11.58 18.45
C TYR A 144 1.83 11.15 19.52
N ARG A 145 1.70 11.97 20.57
CA ARG A 145 0.77 11.70 21.70
C ARG A 145 -0.68 11.56 21.23
N ALA A 146 -1.07 12.32 20.20
CA ALA A 146 -2.39 12.24 19.59
C ALA A 146 -2.74 10.84 19.05
N HIS A 147 -1.73 10.04 18.73
CA HIS A 147 -1.85 8.70 18.18
C HIS A 147 -1.23 7.64 19.11
N ASN A 148 -1.31 7.86 20.44
CA ASN A 148 -0.78 6.95 21.46
C ASN A 148 0.71 6.59 21.30
N MET A 149 1.49 7.49 20.68
CA MET A 149 2.91 7.26 20.35
C MET A 149 3.13 6.06 19.42
N GLU A 150 2.11 5.62 18.68
CA GLU A 150 2.25 4.58 17.66
C GLU A 150 3.04 5.12 16.47
N SER A 151 3.85 4.26 15.85
CA SER A 151 4.63 4.60 14.65
C SER A 151 4.96 3.36 13.84
N LEU A 152 5.20 3.55 12.54
CA LEU A 152 5.60 2.46 11.65
C LEU A 152 6.93 1.84 12.09
N LYS A 153 7.88 2.64 12.58
CA LYS A 153 9.15 2.15 13.15
C LYS A 153 8.91 1.19 14.31
N LYS A 154 8.06 1.56 15.28
CA LYS A 154 7.78 0.71 16.45
C LYS A 154 7.08 -0.58 16.08
N LEU A 155 6.17 -0.53 15.10
CA LEU A 155 5.53 -1.73 14.57
C LEU A 155 6.56 -2.66 13.94
N TYR A 156 7.45 -2.10 13.10
CA TYR A 156 8.47 -2.85 12.38
C TYR A 156 9.50 -3.51 13.31
N THR A 157 9.90 -2.82 14.39
CA THR A 157 10.85 -3.35 15.38
C THR A 157 10.19 -4.22 16.44
N GLY A 158 8.86 -4.39 16.43
CA GLY A 158 8.11 -5.18 17.40
C GLY A 158 7.96 -4.52 18.78
N GLU A 159 8.22 -3.21 18.91
CA GLU A 159 7.96 -2.46 20.15
C GLU A 159 6.45 -2.35 20.42
N ILE A 160 5.65 -2.23 19.35
CA ILE A 160 4.19 -2.36 19.40
C ILE A 160 3.75 -3.53 18.51
N LYS A 161 2.66 -4.20 18.90
CA LYS A 161 2.11 -5.33 18.14
C LYS A 161 1.17 -4.89 17.02
N SER A 162 0.59 -3.70 17.16
CA SER A 162 -0.37 -3.16 16.22
C SER A 162 -0.33 -1.64 16.17
N ILE A 163 -0.80 -1.08 15.07
CA ILE A 163 -0.96 0.36 14.82
C ILE A 163 -2.36 0.61 14.26
N THR A 164 -3.02 1.68 14.68
CA THR A 164 -4.37 2.03 14.25
C THR A 164 -4.33 3.23 13.33
N ALA A 165 -5.05 3.15 12.20
CA ALA A 165 -5.18 4.26 11.26
C ALA A 165 -5.65 5.53 11.97
N PHE A 166 -5.18 6.71 11.51
CA PHE A 166 -5.47 7.98 12.20
C PHE A 166 -6.97 8.31 12.27
N ASP A 167 -7.76 7.76 11.35
CA ASP A 167 -9.22 7.91 11.28
C ASP A 167 -9.99 6.77 11.96
N GLY A 168 -9.30 5.83 12.60
CA GLY A 168 -9.88 4.67 13.27
C GLY A 168 -10.47 3.60 12.34
N SER A 169 -10.27 3.72 11.02
CA SER A 169 -10.87 2.82 10.03
C SER A 169 -10.36 1.37 10.11
N ALA A 170 -9.13 1.18 10.57
CA ALA A 170 -8.50 -0.13 10.65
C ALA A 170 -7.35 -0.15 11.67
N THR A 171 -7.07 -1.35 12.20
CA THR A 171 -5.86 -1.66 12.97
C THR A 171 -5.05 -2.72 12.23
N TYR A 172 -3.74 -2.51 12.16
CA TYR A 172 -2.78 -3.30 11.41
C TYR A 172 -1.73 -3.89 12.34
N THR A 173 -1.33 -5.13 12.06
CA THR A 173 -0.08 -5.74 12.56
C THR A 173 0.96 -5.57 11.46
N LEU A 174 2.23 -5.89 11.74
CA LEU A 174 3.25 -5.88 10.69
C LEU A 174 2.88 -6.83 9.54
N ASP A 175 2.35 -8.02 9.86
CA ASP A 175 1.93 -9.00 8.86
C ASP A 175 0.80 -8.47 7.98
N HIS A 176 -0.18 -7.74 8.55
CA HIS A 176 -1.21 -7.09 7.73
C HIS A 176 -0.60 -6.10 6.72
N VAL A 177 0.39 -5.31 7.13
CA VAL A 177 1.05 -4.34 6.23
C VAL A 177 1.82 -5.07 5.13
N LYS A 178 2.55 -6.14 5.47
CA LYS A 178 3.29 -6.96 4.50
C LYS A 178 2.36 -7.65 3.50
N GLU A 179 1.25 -8.21 3.98
CA GLU A 179 0.23 -8.85 3.14
C GLU A 179 -0.40 -7.87 2.16
N ILE A 180 -0.74 -6.65 2.61
CA ILE A 180 -1.27 -5.59 1.74
C ILE A 180 -0.30 -5.29 0.60
N ILE A 181 0.99 -5.15 0.92
CA ILE A 181 2.02 -4.87 -0.09
C ILE A 181 2.15 -6.08 -1.03
N ALA A 182 2.14 -7.31 -0.52
CA ALA A 182 2.23 -8.52 -1.33
C ALA A 182 1.08 -8.60 -2.36
N VAL A 183 -0.16 -8.41 -1.91
CA VAL A 183 -1.35 -8.37 -2.77
C VAL A 183 -1.25 -7.27 -3.83
N ILE A 184 -0.74 -6.09 -3.46
CA ILE A 184 -0.52 -4.99 -4.40
C ILE A 184 0.52 -5.36 -5.45
N LEU A 185 1.66 -5.90 -5.05
CA LEU A 185 2.74 -6.28 -5.96
C LEU A 185 2.29 -7.41 -6.91
N GLU A 186 1.61 -8.42 -6.39
CA GLU A 186 1.08 -9.54 -7.18
C GLU A 186 -0.02 -9.09 -8.15
N GLY A 187 -0.95 -8.24 -7.71
CA GLY A 187 -2.05 -7.80 -8.57
C GLY A 187 -1.62 -6.78 -9.62
N ARG A 188 -0.73 -5.84 -9.28
CA ARG A 188 -0.23 -4.82 -10.20
C ARG A 188 0.81 -5.36 -11.17
N ARG A 189 1.67 -6.29 -10.74
CA ARG A 189 2.79 -6.81 -11.55
C ARG A 189 3.56 -5.69 -12.24
N ALA A 190 3.87 -4.64 -11.48
CA ALA A 190 4.54 -3.46 -12.02
C ALA A 190 5.94 -3.81 -12.52
N ASN A 191 6.39 -3.12 -13.55
CA ASN A 191 7.74 -3.26 -14.06
C ASN A 191 8.75 -2.60 -13.11
N ASP A 192 8.36 -1.44 -12.57
CA ASP A 192 9.19 -0.61 -11.70
C ASP A 192 8.52 -0.42 -10.33
N ILE A 193 9.27 -0.69 -9.27
CA ILE A 193 8.89 -0.47 -7.87
C ILE A 193 9.80 0.63 -7.32
N ARG A 194 9.21 1.74 -6.92
CA ARG A 194 9.91 2.92 -6.42
C ARG A 194 9.72 3.00 -4.91
N VAL A 195 10.82 3.01 -4.17
CA VAL A 195 10.84 3.06 -2.70
C VAL A 195 11.75 4.19 -2.23
N LEU A 196 11.50 4.73 -1.05
CA LEU A 196 12.39 5.74 -0.45
C LEU A 196 13.71 5.09 0.04
N ASN A 197 14.45 5.81 0.88
CA ASN A 197 15.80 5.46 1.31
C ASN A 197 15.87 4.23 2.25
N HIS A 198 15.76 3.03 1.68
CA HIS A 198 15.84 1.77 2.41
C HIS A 198 17.24 1.46 3.00
N LYS A 199 18.30 2.10 2.50
CA LYS A 199 19.69 1.82 2.91
C LYS A 199 20.09 2.57 4.18
N ALA A 200 19.38 3.64 4.52
CA ALA A 200 19.69 4.43 5.69
C ALA A 200 19.34 3.72 7.01
N ILE A 201 19.93 4.25 8.07
CA ILE A 201 19.67 3.83 9.45
C ILE A 201 18.70 4.85 10.05
N PRO A 202 17.56 4.41 10.63
CA PRO A 202 16.60 5.33 11.24
C PRO A 202 17.25 6.15 12.36
N PRO A 203 16.79 7.40 12.57
CA PRO A 203 17.34 8.25 13.62
C PRO A 203 17.12 7.59 14.98
N ARG A 204 18.08 7.78 15.90
CA ARG A 204 17.94 7.28 17.29
C ARG A 204 17.04 8.17 18.13
N ASN A 205 17.01 9.47 17.82
CA ASN A 205 16.19 10.48 18.48
C ASN A 205 15.96 11.66 17.51
N GLU A 206 15.11 12.60 17.92
CA GLU A 206 14.72 13.75 17.09
C GLU A 206 15.85 14.73 16.78
N LEU A 207 16.96 14.72 17.54
CA LEU A 207 18.08 15.65 17.38
C LEU A 207 19.05 15.25 16.27
N ASP A 208 18.90 14.05 15.71
CA ASP A 208 19.74 13.55 14.62
C ASP A 208 19.30 14.15 13.28
N ALA A 209 19.62 15.43 13.07
CA ALA A 209 19.17 16.23 11.95
C ALA A 209 19.73 15.80 10.57
N ASN A 210 20.81 15.00 10.56
CA ASN A 210 21.41 14.50 9.32
C ASN A 210 20.84 13.15 8.90
N ALA A 211 20.09 12.48 9.77
CA ALA A 211 19.41 11.24 9.45
C ALA A 211 18.15 11.51 8.62
N ASP A 212 17.84 10.59 7.73
CA ASP A 212 16.58 10.61 6.98
C ASP A 212 15.41 10.27 7.90
N HIS A 213 14.20 10.66 7.50
CA HIS A 213 12.98 10.44 8.28
C HIS A 213 12.74 8.95 8.50
N SER A 214 12.36 8.57 9.72
CA SER A 214 12.15 7.16 10.07
C SER A 214 11.12 6.47 9.18
N ASP A 215 9.99 7.13 8.88
CA ASP A 215 8.96 6.55 8.01
C ASP A 215 9.45 6.33 6.58
N HIS A 216 10.34 7.19 6.03
CA HIS A 216 10.95 6.99 4.71
C HIS A 216 11.73 5.67 4.69
N ILE A 217 12.56 5.47 5.71
CA ILE A 217 13.45 4.32 5.81
C ILE A 217 12.65 3.04 6.06
N ILE A 218 11.71 3.07 7.02
CA ILE A 218 11.00 1.87 7.46
C ILE A 218 9.97 1.42 6.41
N SER A 219 9.21 2.34 5.80
CA SER A 219 8.29 1.98 4.72
C SER A 219 9.03 1.30 3.56
N ALA A 220 10.17 1.85 3.13
CA ALA A 220 11.00 1.28 2.07
C ALA A 220 11.57 -0.10 2.46
N LYS A 221 11.99 -0.30 3.71
CA LYS A 221 12.45 -1.61 4.20
C LYS A 221 11.35 -2.66 4.21
N ILE A 222 10.13 -2.31 4.62
CA ILE A 222 8.99 -3.23 4.61
C ILE A 222 8.68 -3.66 3.17
N VAL A 223 8.69 -2.74 2.20
CA VAL A 223 8.48 -3.10 0.80
C VAL A 223 9.57 -4.06 0.31
N LEU A 224 10.84 -3.82 0.65
CA LEU A 224 11.93 -4.73 0.27
C LEU A 224 11.85 -6.10 0.93
N ASP A 225 11.42 -6.17 2.19
CA ASP A 225 11.16 -7.45 2.86
C ASP A 225 10.16 -8.28 2.06
N VAL A 226 9.07 -7.66 1.58
CA VAL A 226 8.02 -8.32 0.80
C VAL A 226 8.51 -8.68 -0.61
N VAL A 227 9.18 -7.76 -1.31
CA VAL A 227 9.81 -8.05 -2.61
C VAL A 227 10.69 -9.30 -2.51
N LYS A 228 11.48 -9.41 -1.44
CA LYS A 228 12.34 -10.55 -1.19
C LYS A 228 11.57 -11.82 -0.80
N SER A 229 10.57 -11.74 0.08
CA SER A 229 9.82 -12.93 0.50
C SER A 229 8.99 -13.53 -0.64
N GLU A 230 8.40 -12.68 -1.46
CA GLU A 230 7.54 -13.07 -2.58
C GLU A 230 8.32 -13.33 -3.88
N ASN A 231 9.65 -13.20 -3.86
CA ASN A 231 10.52 -13.34 -5.04
C ASN A 231 10.09 -12.47 -6.24
N ILE A 232 9.68 -11.23 -5.97
CA ILE A 232 9.27 -10.28 -7.01
C ILE A 232 10.48 -9.90 -7.88
N THR A 233 10.33 -10.05 -9.19
CA THR A 233 11.43 -9.82 -10.17
C THR A 233 11.41 -8.43 -10.80
N SER A 234 10.53 -7.54 -10.35
CA SER A 234 10.44 -6.16 -10.83
C SER A 234 11.68 -5.35 -10.49
N ASN A 235 11.95 -4.28 -11.26
CA ASN A 235 13.05 -3.37 -10.98
C ASN A 235 12.74 -2.58 -9.72
N VAL A 236 13.59 -2.67 -8.68
CA VAL A 236 13.44 -1.83 -7.50
C VAL A 236 14.45 -0.70 -7.54
N THR A 237 13.95 0.53 -7.44
CA THR A 237 14.76 1.76 -7.48
C THR A 237 14.39 2.69 -6.34
N THR A 238 15.38 3.44 -5.86
CA THR A 238 15.20 4.57 -4.94
C THR A 238 15.28 5.87 -5.70
#